data_AF-A0A924IBB9-F1
#
_entry.id   AF-A0A924IBB9-F1
#
_cell.length_a   1.000
_cell.length_b   1.000
_cell.length_c   1.000
_cell.angle_alpha   90.00
_cell.angle_beta   90.00
_cell.angle_gamma   90.00
#
_symmetry.space_group_name_H-M   'P 1'
#
loop_
_entity.id
_entity.type
_entity.pdbx_description
1 polymer ?
#
loop_
_entity_poly.entity_id
_entity_poly.type
_entity_poly.pdbx_seq_one_letter_code
_entity_poly.pdbx_strand_id
1 'polypeptide(L)'
;MPCFLLGMLLADIYVARWKSQPIASRLNDGVALLCVVAMFGMRESVAVDRLLMPWVLCLLMVSVLCGDLSKRVASLPALCAIGGMCYSIYLFHYELIVVISAVTLRFAVTEKFLPNFVLQSLLITPIVLGFCTVYYLYVEKPCMARDLPQRLLAKFRKPSTSPVAIETGAKQ
;
A
#
# COMPACT_ATOMS: atom_id res chain seq x y z
N MET A 1 15.44 -6.03 -7.15
CA MET A 1 15.67 -7.05 -6.10
C MET A 1 16.29 -6.49 -4.82
N PRO A 2 17.41 -5.73 -4.82
CA PRO A 2 18.07 -5.31 -3.57
C PRO A 2 17.19 -4.43 -2.66
N CYS A 3 16.39 -3.52 -3.24
CA CYS A 3 15.54 -2.61 -2.44
C CYS A 3 14.42 -3.34 -1.66
N PHE A 4 13.94 -4.48 -2.15
CA PHE A 4 12.88 -5.25 -1.48
C PHE A 4 13.39 -5.94 -0.21
N LEU A 5 14.53 -6.63 -0.32
CA LEU A 5 15.18 -7.28 0.82
C LEU A 5 15.59 -6.24 1.87
N LEU A 6 16.10 -5.10 1.43
CA LEU A 6 16.47 -3.98 2.29
C LEU A 6 15.26 -3.45 3.08
N GLY A 7 14.12 -3.30 2.41
CA GLY A 7 12.87 -2.90 3.08
C GLY A 7 12.40 -3.93 4.13
N MET A 8 12.46 -5.23 3.81
CA MET A 8 12.12 -6.28 4.77
C MET A 8 13.06 -6.31 5.98
N LEU A 9 14.38 -6.18 5.74
CA LEU A 9 15.38 -6.10 6.80
C LEU A 9 15.13 -4.89 7.71
N LEU A 10 14.81 -3.74 7.13
CA LEU A 10 14.54 -2.52 7.89
C LEU A 10 13.26 -2.65 8.73
N ALA A 11 12.22 -3.28 8.19
CA ALA A 11 11.00 -3.56 8.92
C ALA A 11 11.26 -4.48 10.13
N ASP A 12 12.09 -5.51 9.97
CA ASP A 12 12.48 -6.42 11.06
C ASP A 12 13.26 -5.67 12.16
N ILE A 13 14.27 -4.87 11.79
CA ILE A 13 15.03 -4.04 12.73
C ILE A 13 14.11 -3.06 13.47
N TYR A 14 13.17 -2.44 12.76
CA TYR A 14 12.22 -1.50 13.34
C TYR A 14 11.33 -2.17 14.40
N VAL A 15 10.79 -3.35 14.11
CA VAL A 15 9.95 -4.11 15.05
C VAL A 15 10.77 -4.64 16.22
N ALA A 16 11.97 -5.18 15.97
CA ALA A 16 12.80 -5.83 16.98
C ALA A 16 13.50 -4.84 17.94
N ARG A 17 13.87 -3.65 17.49
CA ARG A 17 14.69 -2.70 18.29
C ARG A 17 14.07 -1.32 18.45
N TRP A 18 13.65 -0.69 17.36
CA TRP A 18 13.24 0.73 17.40
C TRP A 18 11.84 0.97 17.94
N LYS A 19 10.95 -0.04 17.91
CA LYS A 19 9.65 0.04 18.55
C LYS A 19 9.75 0.22 20.07
N SER A 20 10.77 -0.38 20.71
CA SER A 20 11.00 -0.31 22.17
C SER A 20 11.80 0.91 22.63
N GLN A 21 12.63 1.50 21.76
CA GLN A 21 13.45 2.67 22.07
C GLN A 21 13.42 3.66 20.88
N PRO A 22 12.51 4.66 20.89
CA PRO A 22 12.39 5.58 19.77
C PRO A 22 13.61 6.53 19.74
N ILE A 23 14.46 6.35 18.74
CA ILE A 23 15.54 7.29 18.41
C ILE A 23 14.93 8.44 17.59
N ALA A 24 14.08 9.24 18.22
CA ALA A 24 13.43 10.36 17.55
C ALA A 24 14.31 11.62 17.65
N SER A 25 14.75 12.15 16.50
CA SER A 25 15.53 13.39 16.45
C SER A 25 15.11 14.26 15.26
N ARG A 26 15.01 15.57 15.48
CA ARG A 26 14.74 16.55 14.41
C ARG A 26 15.86 16.60 13.36
N LEU A 27 17.08 16.20 13.72
CA LEU A 27 18.19 16.10 12.76
C LEU A 27 17.88 15.06 11.67
N ASN A 28 17.17 13.98 12.01
CA ASN A 28 16.80 12.94 11.06
C ASN A 28 15.79 13.45 10.02
N ASP A 29 14.95 14.43 10.37
CA ASP A 29 14.05 15.07 9.41
C ASP A 29 14.84 15.89 8.36
N GLY A 30 15.92 16.55 8.79
CA GLY A 30 16.84 17.23 7.88
C GLY A 30 17.58 16.27 6.95
N VAL A 31 18.03 15.13 7.48
CA VAL A 31 18.67 14.06 6.66
C VAL A 31 17.66 13.46 5.67
N ALA A 32 16.40 13.23 6.09
CA ALA A 32 15.35 12.75 5.21
C ALA A 32 15.12 13.72 4.04
N LEU A 33 15.01 15.03 4.33
CA LEU A 33 14.86 16.05 3.29
C LEU A 33 16.07 16.09 2.35
N LEU A 34 17.29 16.01 2.89
CA LEU A 34 18.51 15.97 2.09
C LEU A 34 18.53 14.74 1.16
N CYS A 35 18.13 13.56 1.65
CA CYS A 35 18.02 12.36 0.83
C CYS A 35 17.01 12.54 -0.30
N VAL A 36 15.84 13.14 -0.04
CA VAL A 36 14.85 13.44 -1.08
C VAL A 36 15.44 14.37 -2.15
N VAL A 37 16.10 15.46 -1.74
CA VAL A 37 16.75 16.41 -2.68
C VAL A 37 17.84 15.71 -3.49
N ALA A 38 18.67 14.87 -2.86
CA ALA A 38 19.70 14.10 -3.52
C ALA A 38 19.11 13.16 -4.59
N MET A 39 17.97 12.52 -4.33
CA MET A 39 17.30 11.67 -5.33
C MET A 39 16.91 12.44 -6.60
N PHE A 40 16.50 13.70 -6.49
CA PHE A 40 16.19 14.52 -7.66
C PHE A 40 17.46 14.91 -8.45
N GLY A 41 18.57 15.19 -7.78
CA GLY A 41 19.84 15.56 -8.42
C GLY A 41 20.57 14.39 -9.08
N MET A 42 20.41 13.17 -8.58
CA MET A 42 21.10 11.98 -9.10
C MET A 42 20.53 11.44 -10.42
N ARG A 43 19.39 11.97 -10.86
CA ARG A 43 18.62 11.46 -12.01
C ARG A 43 19.35 11.56 -13.36
N GLU A 44 20.45 12.33 -13.44
CA GLU A 44 21.18 12.55 -14.69
C GLU A 44 22.20 11.46 -15.05
N SER A 45 22.58 10.55 -14.12
CA SER A 45 23.64 9.58 -14.36
C SER A 45 23.23 8.13 -14.08
N VAL A 46 23.11 7.32 -15.14
CA VAL A 46 22.58 5.93 -15.09
C VAL A 46 23.42 4.99 -14.21
N ALA A 47 24.74 5.18 -14.18
CA ALA A 47 25.64 4.35 -13.38
C ALA A 47 25.55 4.63 -11.88
N VAL A 48 25.41 5.91 -11.52
CA VAL A 48 25.26 6.34 -10.12
C VAL A 48 23.88 5.94 -9.59
N ASP A 49 22.84 6.07 -10.42
CA ASP A 49 21.49 5.67 -10.04
C ASP A 49 21.41 4.18 -9.66
N ARG A 50 21.98 3.26 -10.47
CA ARG A 50 21.94 1.83 -10.14
C ARG A 50 22.67 1.45 -8.86
N LEU A 51 23.79 2.09 -8.57
CA LEU A 51 24.65 1.71 -7.44
C LEU A 51 24.28 2.44 -6.15
N LEU A 52 23.97 3.72 -6.24
CA LEU A 52 23.85 4.62 -5.09
C LEU A 52 22.38 4.76 -4.62
N MET A 53 21.40 4.60 -5.53
CA MET A 53 19.97 4.75 -5.22
C MET A 53 19.49 3.79 -4.11
N PRO A 54 19.90 2.51 -4.04
CA PRO A 54 19.51 1.62 -2.93
C PRO A 54 20.01 2.10 -1.57
N TRP A 55 21.22 2.68 -1.52
CA TRP A 55 21.80 3.22 -0.29
C TRP A 55 21.11 4.51 0.16
N VAL A 56 20.83 5.42 -0.79
CA VAL A 56 20.07 6.64 -0.51
C VAL A 56 18.65 6.30 -0.04
N LEU A 57 18.02 5.29 -0.64
CA LEU A 57 16.71 4.81 -0.21
C LEU A 57 16.77 4.19 1.20
N CYS A 58 17.82 3.43 1.51
CA CYS A 58 18.05 2.91 2.86
C CYS A 58 18.10 4.05 3.89
N LEU A 59 18.95 5.04 3.62
CA LEU A 59 19.16 6.19 4.49
C LEU A 59 17.87 6.98 4.66
N LEU A 60 17.15 7.22 3.56
CA LEU A 60 15.84 7.88 3.58
C LEU A 60 14.86 7.14 4.48
N MET A 61 14.73 5.82 4.33
CA MET A 61 13.79 5.04 5.13
C MET A 61 14.17 5.03 6.63
N VAL A 62 15.46 4.91 6.96
CA VAL A 62 15.95 5.02 8.34
C VAL A 62 15.65 6.41 8.91
N SER A 63 15.95 7.47 8.15
CA SER A 63 15.72 8.85 8.56
C SER A 63 14.23 9.17 8.73
N VAL A 64 13.36 8.62 7.88
CA VAL A 64 11.90 8.76 8.03
C VAL A 64 11.38 8.05 9.28
N LEU A 65 11.88 6.83 9.57
CA LEU A 65 11.46 6.05 10.75
C LEU A 65 11.99 6.62 12.08
N CYS A 66 13.13 7.30 12.05
CA CYS A 66 13.79 7.93 13.20
C CYS A 66 13.56 9.46 13.27
N GLY A 67 12.85 10.05 12.32
CA GLY A 67 12.44 11.46 12.34
C GLY A 67 11.18 11.67 13.19
N ASP A 68 11.01 12.85 13.79
CA ASP A 68 9.79 13.16 14.55
C ASP A 68 8.69 13.60 13.59
N LEU A 69 8.98 14.55 12.70
CA LEU A 69 8.01 15.03 11.71
C LEU A 69 7.76 13.99 10.62
N SER A 70 8.82 13.42 10.07
CA SER A 70 8.75 12.47 8.95
C SER A 70 7.94 11.23 9.32
N LYS A 71 8.14 10.71 10.54
CA LYS A 71 7.36 9.58 11.06
C LYS A 71 5.89 9.93 11.24
N ARG A 72 5.57 11.13 11.74
CA ARG A 72 4.17 11.58 11.88
C ARG A 72 3.47 11.67 10.53
N VAL A 73 4.13 12.23 9.52
CA VAL A 73 3.59 12.29 8.15
C VAL A 73 3.42 10.90 7.56
N ALA A 74 4.43 10.04 7.68
CA ALA A 74 4.36 8.65 7.19
C ALA A 74 3.30 7.79 7.91
N SER A 75 2.99 8.13 9.17
CA SER A 75 1.97 7.45 9.97
C SER A 75 0.56 8.02 9.80
N LEU A 76 0.36 8.97 8.87
CA LEU A 76 -0.97 9.48 8.58
C LEU A 76 -1.87 8.35 8.03
N PRO A 77 -3.12 8.23 8.50
CA PRO A 77 -3.99 7.11 8.15
C PRO A 77 -4.25 7.05 6.64
N ALA A 78 -4.29 8.18 5.95
CA ALA A 78 -4.41 8.23 4.50
C ALA A 78 -3.19 7.61 3.79
N LEU A 79 -1.97 7.94 4.22
CA LEU A 79 -0.74 7.37 3.66
C LEU A 79 -0.63 5.87 3.98
N CYS A 80 -0.93 5.47 5.22
CA CYS A 80 -0.97 4.06 5.60
C CYS A 80 -2.03 3.28 4.79
N ALA A 81 -3.21 3.85 4.56
CA ALA A 81 -4.25 3.23 3.74
C ALA A 81 -3.79 3.07 2.29
N ILE A 82 -3.22 4.11 1.68
CA ILE A 82 -2.68 4.04 0.31
C ILE A 82 -1.59 2.97 0.20
N GLY A 83 -0.69 2.89 1.19
CA GLY A 83 0.33 1.85 1.27
C GLY A 83 -0.27 0.44 1.38
N GLY A 84 -1.32 0.27 2.19
CA GLY A 84 -2.05 -1.00 2.32
C GLY A 84 -2.78 -1.42 1.03
N MET A 85 -3.18 -0.47 0.20
CA MET A 85 -3.87 -0.69 -1.08
C MET A 85 -2.93 -0.75 -2.28
N CYS A 86 -1.61 -0.72 -2.06
CA CYS A 86 -0.61 -0.61 -3.13
C CYS A 86 -0.80 -1.64 -4.25
N TYR A 87 -1.24 -2.85 -3.89
CA TYR A 87 -1.53 -3.91 -4.85
C TYR A 87 -2.71 -3.56 -5.76
N SER A 88 -3.85 -3.21 -5.19
CA SER A 88 -5.02 -2.73 -5.92
C SER A 88 -4.69 -1.54 -6.84
N ILE A 89 -3.90 -0.58 -6.34
CA ILE A 89 -3.45 0.57 -7.13
C ILE A 89 -2.60 0.11 -8.31
N TYR A 90 -1.61 -0.76 -8.09
CA TYR A 90 -0.75 -1.27 -9.15
C TYR A 90 -1.54 -1.98 -10.25
N LEU A 91 -2.52 -2.80 -9.89
CA LEU A 91 -3.35 -3.52 -10.87
C LEU A 91 -4.23 -2.60 -11.71
N PHE A 92 -4.94 -1.67 -11.08
CA PHE A 92 -6.00 -0.93 -11.76
C PHE A 92 -5.59 0.44 -12.27
N HIS A 93 -4.52 1.06 -11.75
CA HIS A 93 -4.21 2.45 -12.12
C HIS A 93 -4.01 2.61 -13.62
N TYR A 94 -3.27 1.73 -14.30
CA TYR A 94 -2.99 1.85 -15.73
C TYR A 94 -4.27 1.71 -16.58
N GLU A 95 -5.04 0.64 -16.35
CA GLU A 95 -6.30 0.38 -17.08
C GLU A 95 -7.30 1.53 -16.90
N LEU A 96 -7.46 2.02 -15.66
CA LEU A 96 -8.35 3.15 -15.37
C LEU A 96 -7.86 4.44 -16.03
N ILE A 97 -6.56 4.72 -16.01
CA ILE A 97 -5.99 5.90 -16.69
C ILE A 97 -6.31 5.84 -18.18
N VAL A 98 -6.13 4.70 -18.85
CA VAL A 98 -6.41 4.55 -20.29
C VAL A 98 -7.89 4.76 -20.58
N VAL A 99 -8.79 4.11 -19.83
CA VAL A 99 -10.24 4.24 -20.06
C VAL A 99 -10.72 5.66 -19.77
N ILE A 100 -10.34 6.25 -18.64
CA ILE A 100 -10.79 7.59 -18.25
C ILE A 100 -10.18 8.65 -19.18
N SER A 101 -8.91 8.51 -19.56
CA SER A 101 -8.28 9.46 -20.50
C SER A 101 -8.94 9.41 -21.88
N ALA A 102 -9.31 8.24 -22.39
CA ALA A 102 -10.02 8.11 -23.66
C ALA A 102 -11.38 8.84 -23.67
N VAL A 103 -12.07 8.85 -22.52
CA VAL A 103 -13.33 9.61 -22.35
C VAL A 103 -13.04 11.11 -22.19
N THR A 104 -12.06 11.46 -21.36
CA THR A 104 -11.75 12.86 -20.99
C THR A 104 -11.11 13.65 -22.13
N LEU A 105 -10.32 13.00 -23.00
CA LEU A 105 -9.71 13.61 -24.19
C LEU A 105 -10.76 14.13 -25.18
N ARG A 106 -11.97 13.55 -25.19
CA ARG A 106 -13.09 14.06 -26.01
C ARG A 106 -13.63 15.39 -25.51
N PHE A 107 -13.35 15.74 -24.26
CA PHE A 107 -13.79 16.97 -23.61
C PHE A 107 -12.64 17.98 -23.47
N ALA A 108 -11.59 17.91 -24.30
CA ALA A 108 -10.44 18.81 -24.23
C ALA A 108 -10.89 20.28 -24.22
N VAL A 109 -10.67 20.95 -23.08
CA VAL A 109 -11.17 22.31 -22.83
C VAL A 109 -10.19 23.39 -23.35
N THR A 110 -8.92 23.04 -23.58
CA THR A 110 -7.88 24.03 -23.94
C THR A 110 -6.80 23.43 -24.86
N GLU A 111 -6.16 24.25 -25.70
CA GLU A 111 -5.00 23.91 -26.56
C GLU A 111 -3.66 23.80 -25.80
N LYS A 112 -3.64 24.14 -24.51
CA LYS A 112 -2.42 24.22 -23.70
C LYS A 112 -2.22 22.92 -22.90
N PHE A 113 -1.02 22.34 -22.99
CA PHE A 113 -0.66 21.08 -22.32
C PHE A 113 -0.77 21.13 -20.79
N LEU A 114 -0.17 22.14 -20.15
CA LEU A 114 -0.08 22.22 -18.69
C LEU A 114 -1.46 22.27 -17.99
N PRO A 115 -2.41 23.13 -18.39
CA PRO A 115 -3.73 23.15 -17.76
C PRO A 115 -4.52 21.87 -18.00
N ASN A 116 -4.43 21.28 -19.21
CA ASN A 116 -5.06 19.98 -19.48
C ASN A 116 -4.47 18.87 -18.61
N PHE A 117 -3.15 18.83 -18.44
CA PHE A 117 -2.47 17.84 -17.61
C PHE A 117 -2.87 17.96 -16.13
N VAL A 118 -2.92 19.18 -15.58
CA VAL A 118 -3.32 19.41 -14.19
C VAL A 118 -4.78 19.03 -13.99
N LEU A 119 -5.67 19.46 -14.89
CA LEU A 119 -7.10 19.10 -14.84
C LEU A 119 -7.29 17.59 -14.91
N GLN A 120 -6.62 16.93 -15.85
CA GLN A 120 -6.71 15.49 -16.03
C GLN A 120 -6.14 14.72 -14.84
N SER A 121 -5.01 15.18 -14.26
CA SER A 121 -4.45 14.58 -13.05
C SER A 121 -5.38 14.75 -11.85
N LEU A 122 -5.98 15.93 -11.69
CA LEU A 122 -6.92 16.22 -10.60
C LEU A 122 -8.22 15.43 -10.72
N LEU A 123 -8.63 15.06 -11.94
CA LEU A 123 -9.83 14.27 -12.20
C LEU A 123 -9.57 12.77 -12.09
N ILE A 124 -8.50 12.26 -12.71
CA ILE A 124 -8.21 10.83 -12.76
C ILE A 124 -7.76 10.30 -11.40
N THR A 125 -6.86 11.00 -10.70
CA THR A 125 -6.29 10.54 -9.42
C THR A 125 -7.35 10.18 -8.36
N PRO A 126 -8.33 11.04 -8.04
CA PRO A 126 -9.34 10.69 -7.04
C PRO A 126 -10.27 9.55 -7.51
N ILE A 127 -10.56 9.44 -8.81
CA ILE A 127 -11.38 8.34 -9.34
C ILE A 127 -10.64 7.01 -9.19
N VAL A 128 -9.35 6.98 -9.55
CA VAL A 128 -8.50 5.78 -9.42
C VAL A 128 -8.39 5.39 -7.95
N LEU A 129 -8.07 6.32 -7.06
CA LEU A 129 -7.97 6.04 -5.63
C LEU A 129 -9.31 5.59 -5.02
N GLY A 130 -10.42 6.21 -5.43
CA GLY A 130 -11.76 5.81 -5.00
C GLY A 130 -12.08 4.38 -5.43
N PHE A 131 -11.86 4.05 -6.70
CA PHE A 131 -12.08 2.69 -7.21
C PHE A 131 -11.20 1.65 -6.51
N CYS A 132 -9.90 1.94 -6.35
CA CYS A 132 -8.97 1.06 -5.67
C CYS A 132 -9.35 0.86 -4.19
N THR A 133 -9.87 1.89 -3.53
CA THR A 133 -10.35 1.82 -2.14
C THR A 133 -11.55 0.88 -2.02
N VAL A 134 -12.53 1.02 -2.92
CA VAL A 134 -13.70 0.13 -2.96
C VAL A 134 -13.25 -1.31 -3.21
N TYR A 135 -12.41 -1.54 -4.23
CA TYR A 135 -11.92 -2.87 -4.54
C TYR A 135 -11.13 -3.50 -3.39
N TYR A 136 -10.21 -2.74 -2.76
CA TYR A 136 -9.45 -3.20 -1.61
C TYR A 136 -10.37 -3.63 -0.46
N LEU A 137 -11.36 -2.81 -0.10
CA LEU A 137 -12.23 -3.10 1.03
C LEU A 137 -13.16 -4.29 0.80
N TYR A 138 -13.68 -4.46 -0.42
CA TYR A 138 -14.68 -5.50 -0.71
C TYR A 138 -14.08 -6.81 -1.25
N VAL A 139 -12.88 -6.78 -1.83
CA VAL A 139 -12.28 -7.95 -2.48
C VAL A 139 -10.99 -8.35 -1.77
N GLU A 140 -10.02 -7.44 -1.68
CA GLU A 140 -8.68 -7.78 -1.19
C GLU A 140 -8.66 -8.05 0.32
N LYS A 141 -9.24 -7.14 1.11
CA LYS A 141 -9.29 -7.22 2.57
C LYS A 141 -10.02 -8.47 3.09
N PRO A 142 -11.21 -8.87 2.59
CA PRO A 142 -11.84 -10.12 3.03
C PRO A 142 -11.06 -11.35 2.56
N CYS A 143 -10.42 -11.32 1.39
CA CYS A 143 -9.58 -12.42 0.92
C CYS A 143 -8.31 -12.62 1.77
N MET A 144 -7.81 -11.58 2.45
CA MET A 144 -6.67 -11.66 3.38
C MET A 144 -7.03 -12.25 4.77
N ALA A 145 -8.32 -12.40 5.08
CA ALA A 145 -8.74 -12.96 6.36
C ALA A 145 -8.33 -14.45 6.45
N ARG A 146 -7.43 -14.79 7.39
CA ARG A 146 -6.87 -16.15 7.56
C ARG A 146 -7.93 -17.23 7.84
N ASP A 147 -9.09 -16.84 8.34
CA ASP A 147 -10.24 -17.70 8.65
C ASP A 147 -11.15 -17.97 7.44
N LEU A 148 -11.00 -17.24 6.33
CA LEU A 148 -11.82 -17.41 5.12
C LEU A 148 -11.83 -18.86 4.58
N PRO A 149 -10.68 -19.56 4.39
CA PRO A 149 -10.71 -20.94 3.91
C PRO A 149 -11.40 -21.88 4.89
N GLN A 150 -11.22 -21.69 6.21
CA GLN A 150 -11.86 -22.51 7.24
C GLN A 150 -13.38 -22.29 7.28
N ARG A 151 -13.84 -21.04 7.11
CA ARG A 151 -15.28 -20.69 7.08
C ARG A 151 -15.97 -21.16 5.81
N LEU A 152 -15.28 -21.14 4.66
CA LEU A 152 -15.79 -21.72 3.41
C LEU A 152 -15.88 -23.23 3.52
N LEU A 153 -14.84 -23.91 4.00
CA LEU A 153 -14.85 -25.36 4.22
C LEU A 153 -15.93 -25.79 5.21
N ALA A 154 -16.15 -25.05 6.30
CA ALA A 154 -17.23 -25.32 7.25
C ALA A 154 -18.63 -25.13 6.63
N LYS A 155 -18.79 -24.21 5.68
CA LYS A 155 -20.06 -23.97 4.97
C LYS A 155 -20.36 -25.05 3.93
N PHE A 156 -19.33 -25.69 3.36
CA PHE A 156 -19.46 -26.82 2.43
C PHE A 156 -19.52 -28.18 3.14
N ARG A 157 -19.02 -28.29 4.37
CA ARG A 157 -19.14 -29.47 5.21
C ARG A 157 -20.56 -29.54 5.78
N LYS A 158 -21.51 -30.03 4.97
CA LYS A 158 -22.85 -30.43 5.43
C LYS A 158 -22.71 -31.26 6.73
N PRO A 159 -23.53 -31.01 7.77
CA PRO A 159 -23.58 -31.93 8.89
C PRO A 159 -24.04 -33.29 8.34
N SER A 160 -23.17 -34.29 8.42
CA SER A 160 -23.58 -35.67 8.32
C SER A 160 -24.68 -35.87 9.35
N THR A 161 -25.87 -36.23 8.87
CA THR A 161 -26.97 -36.77 9.65
C THR A 161 -26.43 -37.65 10.77
N SER A 162 -26.55 -37.18 12.02
CA SER A 162 -26.38 -38.06 13.18
C SER A 162 -27.57 -39.03 13.22
N PRO A 163 -27.33 -40.31 13.56
CA PRO A 163 -28.37 -41.32 13.58
C PRO A 163 -29.40 -40.97 14.66
N VAL A 164 -30.68 -41.13 14.29
CA VAL A 164 -31.84 -41.07 15.18
C VAL A 164 -31.60 -41.99 16.38
N ALA A 165 -31.38 -41.40 17.55
CA ALA A 165 -31.52 -42.09 18.82
C ALA A 165 -33.03 -42.28 19.06
N ILE A 166 -33.51 -43.51 18.91
CA ILE A 166 -34.85 -43.88 19.33
C ILE A 166 -34.87 -43.88 20.86
N GLU A 167 -35.59 -42.91 21.42
CA GLU A 167 -35.99 -42.84 22.82
C GLU A 167 -36.68 -44.13 23.27
N THR A 168 -36.21 -44.63 24.40
CA THR A 168 -37.01 -45.02 25.57
C THR A 168 -38.51 -45.23 25.34
N GLY A 169 -38.90 -46.49 25.19
CA GLY A 169 -40.28 -46.96 25.38
C GLY A 169 -40.37 -47.78 26.67
N ALA A 170 -40.97 -47.17 27.70
CA ALA A 170 -41.44 -47.85 28.89
C ALA A 170 -42.36 -49.04 28.55
N LYS A 171 -42.26 -50.15 29.29
CA LYS A 171 -43.40 -50.91 29.83
C LYS A 171 -42.95 -52.15 30.64
N GLN A 172 -43.43 -52.14 31.89
CA GLN A 172 -43.86 -53.26 32.76
C GLN A 172 -42.80 -54.22 33.29
#